data_AF-A0A932EN94-F1
#
_entry.id   AF-A0A932EN94-F1
#
_cell.length_a   1.000
_cell.length_b   1.000
_cell.length_c   1.000
_cell.angle_alpha   90.00
_cell.angle_beta   90.00
_cell.angle_gamma   90.00
#
_symmetry.space_group_name_H-M   'P 1'
#
loop_
_entity.id
_entity.type
_entity.pdbx_description
1 polymer ?
#
loop_
_entity_poly.entity_id
_entity_poly.type
_entity_poly.pdbx_seq_one_letter_code
_entity_poly.pdbx_strand_id
1 'polypeptide(L)'
;MIISDFLSLFQTDFYREVWRIVASTWPLWSPMFFLWLFMHTWINYKRRDWLKKTGYILLEIRIPQNTEKSPAAMEMVLDGIWEDVISSITGAYLYGHARDVFSLEIASIGGQVKFFIWAFPKWKHVIESRIYNHYPGAEVVEAEDYATKIIFDPKTMNLSGITTRLTKPDIYPIKTYVDFGLDKTDKEQEQIIDPLTPILEYLGTLKPGENQWIQILIQGHRKESFQDIRLFTKPDWKENIKDEIEKFIKKESFIEAEKGKPPSLLNLTKTQNETINAIERNAAKLAFNTMFRMVYVAPKEISVSRTVGIIGAMRQLGSRTLLNGIRPHRFIPGIVYPWEDVFDIKRIYRQKTLLEAYKRRSVFNPPFKNVFGKPYVLTTEELATIFHFPGATATTPTLVRVSSKKAEAPSNLPV
;
A
#
# COMPACT_ATOMS: atom_id res chain seq x y z
N MET A 1 -30.82 -28.50 31.92
CA MET A 1 -30.12 -29.74 31.54
C MET A 1 -28.90 -29.46 30.67
N ILE A 2 -29.03 -28.79 29.52
CA ILE A 2 -27.90 -28.56 28.59
C ILE A 2 -26.75 -27.73 29.18
N ILE A 3 -27.03 -26.71 30.03
CA ILE A 3 -25.98 -25.86 30.62
C ILE A 3 -25.26 -26.57 31.79
N SER A 4 -25.98 -27.35 32.60
CA SER A 4 -25.38 -28.13 33.68
C SER A 4 -24.49 -29.25 33.14
N ASP A 5 -24.90 -29.89 32.04
CA ASP A 5 -24.11 -30.92 31.37
C ASP A 5 -22.92 -30.30 30.61
N PHE A 6 -23.05 -29.08 30.09
CA PHE A 6 -21.93 -28.34 29.53
C PHE A 6 -20.91 -27.92 30.61
N LEU A 7 -21.38 -27.48 31.78
CA LEU A 7 -20.52 -27.11 32.89
C LEU A 7 -19.83 -28.32 33.53
N SER A 8 -20.46 -29.49 33.54
CA SER A 8 -19.84 -30.73 34.04
C SER A 8 -18.65 -31.19 33.18
N LEU A 9 -18.64 -30.85 31.88
CA LEU A 9 -17.48 -31.04 31.00
C LEU A 9 -16.25 -30.24 31.45
N PHE A 10 -16.41 -29.16 32.22
CA PHE A 10 -15.32 -28.37 32.81
C PHE A 10 -15.08 -28.67 34.29
N GLN A 11 -15.87 -29.58 34.89
CA GLN A 11 -15.72 -30.02 36.29
C GLN A 11 -14.82 -31.25 36.44
N THR A 12 -14.31 -31.80 35.35
CA THR A 12 -13.32 -32.88 35.38
C THR A 12 -12.08 -32.44 36.16
N ASP A 13 -11.50 -33.34 36.95
CA ASP A 13 -10.32 -33.06 37.79
C ASP A 13 -9.19 -32.39 37.01
N PHE A 14 -9.05 -32.75 35.73
CA PHE A 14 -8.15 -32.12 34.77
C PHE A 14 -8.25 -30.59 34.73
N TYR A 15 -9.45 -30.02 34.58
CA TYR A 15 -9.60 -28.56 34.50
C TYR A 15 -9.32 -27.88 35.84
N ARG A 16 -9.71 -28.51 36.96
CA ARG A 16 -9.38 -28.00 38.30
C ARG A 16 -7.87 -27.98 38.53
N GLU A 17 -7.17 -29.01 38.09
CA GLU A 17 -5.71 -29.11 38.19
C GLU A 17 -5.01 -28.08 37.29
N VAL A 18 -5.47 -27.91 36.04
CA VAL A 18 -5.00 -26.85 35.13
C VAL A 18 -5.19 -25.46 35.74
N TRP A 19 -6.38 -25.14 36.27
CA TRP A 19 -6.64 -23.86 36.92
C TRP A 19 -5.78 -23.65 38.16
N ARG A 20 -5.55 -24.70 38.96
CA ARG A 20 -4.65 -24.65 40.12
C ARG A 20 -3.21 -24.36 39.72
N ILE A 21 -2.72 -24.95 38.62
CA ILE A 21 -1.38 -24.70 38.08
C ILE A 21 -1.28 -23.27 37.53
N VAL A 22 -2.28 -22.79 36.79
CA VAL A 22 -2.32 -21.41 36.29
C VAL A 22 -2.34 -20.40 37.45
N ALA A 23 -3.14 -20.67 38.49
CA ALA A 23 -3.27 -19.85 39.68
C ALA A 23 -2.12 -19.99 40.69
N SER A 24 -1.23 -20.98 40.57
CA SER A 24 0.01 -21.03 41.35
C SER A 24 1.18 -20.39 40.61
N THR A 25 1.17 -20.42 39.27
CA THR A 25 2.24 -19.89 38.41
C THR A 25 2.03 -18.44 37.98
N TRP A 26 0.89 -17.81 38.31
CA TRP A 26 0.63 -16.40 37.93
C TRP A 26 1.69 -15.40 38.37
N PRO A 27 2.38 -15.52 39.54
CA PRO A 27 3.42 -14.56 39.89
C PRO A 27 4.63 -14.60 38.94
N LEU A 28 4.81 -15.69 38.17
CA LEU A 28 5.89 -15.82 37.19
C LEU A 28 5.55 -15.17 35.84
N TRP A 29 4.36 -15.45 35.29
CA TRP A 29 3.98 -14.93 33.96
C TRP A 29 3.31 -13.55 34.02
N SER A 30 2.68 -13.19 35.14
CA SER A 30 1.98 -11.91 35.30
C SER A 30 2.91 -10.69 35.15
N PRO A 31 4.09 -10.62 35.83
CA PRO A 31 5.00 -9.48 35.64
C PRO A 31 5.46 -9.34 34.19
N MET A 32 5.75 -10.44 33.50
CA MET A 32 6.17 -10.43 32.10
C MET A 32 5.03 -9.95 31.19
N PHE A 33 3.80 -10.39 31.44
CA PHE A 33 2.62 -9.94 30.71
C PHE A 33 2.34 -8.45 30.93
N PHE A 34 2.39 -7.97 32.18
CA PHE A 34 2.18 -6.55 32.49
C PHE A 34 3.30 -5.66 31.95
N LEU A 35 4.55 -6.10 31.99
CA LEU A 35 5.67 -5.40 31.37
C LEU A 35 5.47 -5.30 29.85
N TRP A 36 5.10 -6.41 29.19
CA TRP A 36 4.80 -6.41 27.76
C TRP A 36 3.64 -5.46 27.41
N LEU A 37 2.54 -5.50 28.18
CA LEU A 37 1.39 -4.62 28.00
C LEU A 37 1.76 -3.15 28.21
N PHE A 38 2.51 -2.83 29.27
CA PHE A 38 3.02 -1.50 29.56
C PHE A 38 3.90 -1.00 28.42
N MET A 39 4.88 -1.78 27.97
CA MET A 39 5.77 -1.39 26.87
C MET A 39 4.98 -1.17 25.58
N HIS A 40 4.04 -2.06 25.25
CA HIS A 40 3.23 -1.91 24.04
C HIS A 40 2.34 -0.65 24.08
N THR A 41 1.67 -0.41 25.21
CA THR A 41 0.80 0.76 25.40
C THR A 41 1.60 2.07 25.44
N TRP A 42 2.72 2.10 26.16
CA TRP A 42 3.64 3.24 26.24
C TRP A 42 4.19 3.64 24.87
N ILE A 43 4.73 2.68 24.11
CA ILE A 43 5.29 2.99 22.79
C ILE A 43 4.20 3.45 21.83
N ASN A 44 3.01 2.83 21.87
CA ASN A 44 1.89 3.27 21.07
C ASN A 44 1.43 4.69 21.44
N TYR A 45 1.43 5.03 22.72
CA TYR A 45 1.13 6.39 23.19
C TYR A 45 2.16 7.40 22.70
N LYS A 46 3.45 7.13 22.89
CA LYS A 46 4.54 8.01 22.44
C LYS A 46 4.56 8.19 20.93
N ARG A 47 4.35 7.12 20.15
CA ARG A 47 4.23 7.19 18.69
C ARG A 47 3.06 8.06 18.24
N ARG A 48 1.90 7.96 18.91
CA ARG A 48 0.74 8.81 18.60
C ARG A 48 1.02 10.27 18.93
N ASP A 49 1.65 10.55 20.07
CA ASP A 49 2.05 11.91 20.46
C ASP A 49 3.04 12.50 19.45
N TRP A 50 4.05 11.73 19.06
CA TRP A 50 5.02 12.14 18.05
C TRP A 50 4.36 12.41 16.69
N LEU A 51 3.53 11.50 16.16
CA LEU A 51 2.82 11.71 14.89
C LEU A 51 1.91 12.95 14.92
N LYS A 52 1.25 13.20 16.05
CA LYS A 52 0.42 14.39 16.23
C LYS A 52 1.26 15.68 16.22
N LYS A 53 2.44 15.67 16.85
CA LYS A 53 3.35 16.81 16.89
C LYS A 53 4.02 17.09 15.54
N THR A 54 4.42 16.04 14.83
CA THR A 54 5.04 16.16 13.50
C THR A 54 4.07 16.74 12.47
N GLY A 55 2.79 16.37 12.56
CA GLY A 55 1.79 16.80 11.58
C GLY A 55 2.03 16.17 10.20
N TYR A 56 1.35 16.72 9.19
CA TYR A 56 1.46 16.25 7.81
C TYR A 56 1.18 17.38 6.83
N ILE A 57 1.60 17.17 5.59
CA ILE A 57 1.26 18.00 4.44
C ILE A 57 0.65 17.14 3.34
N LEU A 58 -0.23 17.73 2.54
CA LEU A 58 -0.77 17.11 1.34
C LEU A 58 -0.41 17.99 0.14
N LEU A 59 0.29 17.42 -0.82
CA LEU A 59 0.73 18.09 -2.03
C LEU A 59 -0.14 17.61 -3.20
N GLU A 60 -0.94 18.50 -3.80
CA GLU A 60 -1.61 18.29 -5.08
C GLU A 60 -0.58 18.45 -6.20
N ILE A 61 -0.48 17.47 -7.07
CA ILE A 61 0.43 17.49 -8.21
C ILE A 61 -0.39 17.67 -9.47
N ARG A 62 -0.27 18.84 -10.08
CA ARG A 62 -0.97 19.19 -11.30
C ARG A 62 -0.09 18.86 -12.49
N ILE A 63 -0.58 17.97 -13.34
CA ILE A 63 0.17 17.40 -14.45
C ILE A 63 0.12 18.38 -15.64
N PRO A 64 1.23 18.65 -16.34
CA PRO A 64 1.21 19.49 -17.53
C PRO A 64 0.53 18.77 -18.70
N GLN A 65 0.06 19.53 -19.70
CA GLN A 65 -0.55 18.93 -20.89
C GLN A 65 0.39 18.00 -21.68
N ASN A 66 1.69 18.32 -21.72
CA ASN A 66 2.67 17.59 -22.53
C ASN A 66 3.70 16.89 -21.63
N THR A 67 3.31 15.78 -21.00
CA THR A 67 4.25 14.89 -20.31
C THR A 67 4.68 13.78 -21.26
N GLU A 68 5.93 13.78 -21.70
CA GLU A 68 6.54 12.73 -22.52
C GLU A 68 7.45 11.81 -21.70
N LYS A 69 7.37 11.91 -20.37
CA LYS A 69 8.25 11.14 -19.48
C LYS A 69 7.66 9.77 -19.21
N SER A 70 8.48 8.75 -19.45
CA SER A 70 8.23 7.36 -19.07
C SER A 70 8.06 7.20 -17.55
N PRO A 71 7.34 6.17 -17.07
CA PRO A 71 7.29 5.80 -15.64
C PRO A 71 8.67 5.65 -14.97
N ALA A 72 9.74 5.40 -15.72
CA ALA A 72 11.12 5.43 -15.21
C ALA A 72 11.48 6.76 -14.52
N ALA A 73 10.89 7.88 -14.96
CA ALA A 73 11.07 9.17 -14.29
C ALA A 73 10.45 9.19 -12.88
N MET A 74 9.33 8.49 -12.68
CA MET A 74 8.73 8.32 -11.36
C MET A 74 9.53 7.37 -10.47
N GLU A 75 10.13 6.32 -11.05
CA GLU A 75 11.05 5.44 -10.31
C GLU A 75 12.18 6.25 -9.66
N MET A 76 12.78 7.19 -10.40
CA MET A 76 13.82 8.08 -9.86
C MET A 76 13.30 9.03 -8.76
N VAL A 77 12.04 9.49 -8.86
CA VAL A 77 11.39 10.27 -7.79
C VAL A 77 11.24 9.42 -6.53
N LEU A 78 10.79 8.16 -6.67
CA LEU A 78 10.60 7.23 -5.56
C LEU A 78 11.92 6.81 -4.90
N ASP A 79 12.96 6.58 -5.70
CA ASP A 79 14.31 6.34 -5.19
C ASP A 79 14.80 7.56 -4.36
N GLY A 80 14.49 8.77 -4.81
CA GLY A 80 14.87 10.02 -4.15
C GLY A 80 14.19 10.30 -2.81
N ILE A 81 13.09 9.63 -2.50
CA ILE A 81 12.35 9.73 -1.22
C ILE A 81 12.49 8.47 -0.35
N TRP A 82 13.27 7.48 -0.80
CA TRP A 82 13.51 6.27 -0.04
C TRP A 82 14.40 6.57 1.17
N GLU A 83 13.85 6.38 2.37
CA GLU A 83 14.60 6.44 3.63
C GLU A 83 14.05 5.38 4.59
N ASP A 84 14.95 4.62 5.23
CA ASP A 84 14.61 3.56 6.18
C ASP A 84 15.09 3.87 7.61
N VAL A 85 15.66 5.06 7.82
CA VAL A 85 16.34 5.44 9.07
C VAL A 85 15.34 5.66 10.20
N ILE A 86 15.66 5.12 11.37
CA ILE A 86 15.06 5.48 12.65
C ILE A 86 16.19 6.05 13.51
N SER A 87 16.02 7.29 13.99
CA SER A 87 17.01 8.03 14.79
C SER A 87 17.89 7.17 15.72
N SER A 88 17.31 6.49 16.70
CA SER A 88 18.02 5.62 17.64
C SER A 88 17.03 4.70 18.38
N ILE A 89 17.55 3.72 19.13
CA ILE A 89 16.72 2.88 20.02
C ILE A 89 16.00 3.74 21.06
N THR A 90 16.69 4.73 21.64
CA THR A 90 16.07 5.68 22.58
C THR A 90 14.99 6.53 21.90
N GLY A 91 15.25 6.97 20.66
CA GLY A 91 14.25 7.60 19.77
C GLY A 91 12.99 6.77 19.60
N ALA A 92 13.15 5.49 19.27
CA ALA A 92 12.04 4.58 19.00
C ALA A 92 11.18 4.28 20.24
N TYR A 93 11.82 4.09 21.41
CA TYR A 93 11.13 3.63 22.63
C TYR A 93 10.69 4.75 23.57
N LEU A 94 11.48 5.82 23.75
CA LEU A 94 11.17 6.93 24.67
C LEU A 94 10.39 8.04 23.98
N TYR A 95 10.81 8.41 22.77
CA TYR A 95 10.22 9.51 22.00
C TYR A 95 9.17 9.04 20.99
N GLY A 96 9.12 7.74 20.70
CA GLY A 96 8.15 7.18 19.77
C GLY A 96 8.43 7.54 18.31
N HIS A 97 9.70 7.80 17.96
CA HIS A 97 10.08 8.01 16.56
C HIS A 97 9.76 6.76 15.75
N ALA A 98 9.14 6.96 14.60
CA ALA A 98 8.84 5.90 13.65
C ALA A 98 9.45 6.25 12.28
N ARG A 99 9.58 5.24 11.42
CA ARG A 99 9.96 5.45 10.02
C ARG A 99 8.95 6.35 9.34
N ASP A 100 9.45 7.10 8.38
CA ASP A 100 8.63 7.95 7.54
C ASP A 100 7.65 7.13 6.70
N VAL A 101 6.51 7.75 6.43
CA VAL A 101 5.42 7.15 5.66
C VAL A 101 5.02 8.17 4.62
N PHE A 102 4.82 7.70 3.39
CA PHE A 102 4.24 8.48 2.31
C PHE A 102 2.95 7.82 1.86
N SER A 103 2.04 8.63 1.34
CA SER A 103 0.82 8.15 0.66
C SER A 103 0.81 8.71 -0.75
N LEU A 104 0.88 7.85 -1.75
CA LEU A 104 0.66 8.20 -3.14
C LEU A 104 -0.82 7.99 -3.43
N GLU A 105 -1.53 9.05 -3.81
CA GLU A 105 -2.99 9.01 -3.90
C GLU A 105 -3.48 9.46 -5.28
N ILE A 106 -4.41 8.69 -5.84
CA ILE A 106 -5.17 9.05 -7.02
C ILE A 106 -6.62 9.17 -6.58
N ALA A 107 -7.15 10.39 -6.57
CA ALA A 107 -8.48 10.67 -6.08
C ALA A 107 -9.34 11.21 -7.22
N SER A 108 -10.53 10.65 -7.38
CA SER A 108 -11.58 11.20 -8.21
C SER A 108 -12.67 11.81 -7.33
N ILE A 109 -12.87 13.11 -7.49
CA ILE A 109 -13.84 13.91 -6.74
C ILE A 109 -14.85 14.43 -7.75
N GLY A 110 -16.04 13.82 -7.78
CA GLY A 110 -17.09 14.19 -8.74
C GLY A 110 -16.69 13.99 -10.21
N GLY A 111 -15.81 13.02 -10.49
CA GLY A 111 -15.30 12.72 -11.83
C GLY A 111 -13.99 13.42 -12.18
N GLN A 112 -13.53 14.41 -11.41
CA GLN A 112 -12.23 15.05 -11.63
C GLN A 112 -11.12 14.24 -10.99
N VAL A 113 -10.20 13.73 -11.81
CA VAL A 113 -9.06 12.94 -11.33
C VAL A 113 -7.91 13.87 -10.94
N LYS A 114 -7.39 13.66 -9.73
CA LYS A 114 -6.29 14.42 -9.13
C LYS A 114 -5.26 13.48 -8.50
N PHE A 115 -4.01 13.93 -8.52
CA PHE A 115 -2.88 13.23 -7.91
C PHE A 115 -2.45 13.98 -6.65
N PHE A 116 -2.20 13.22 -5.59
CA PHE A 116 -1.69 13.77 -4.34
C PHE A 116 -0.54 12.95 -3.79
N ILE A 117 0.38 13.62 -3.10
CA ILE A 117 1.38 13.00 -2.24
C ILE A 117 1.19 13.54 -0.83
N TRP A 118 0.92 12.63 0.11
CA TRP A 118 0.92 12.92 1.54
C TRP A 118 2.28 12.56 2.12
N ALA A 119 2.83 13.46 2.93
CA ALA A 119 4.13 13.26 3.58
C ALA A 119 4.23 14.05 4.89
N PHE A 120 5.30 13.83 5.64
CA PHE A 120 5.66 14.71 6.75
C PHE A 120 6.22 16.05 6.24
N PRO A 121 6.03 17.16 6.98
CA PRO A 121 6.42 18.50 6.51
C PRO A 121 7.89 18.63 6.07
N LYS A 122 8.80 17.89 6.73
CA LYS A 122 10.24 17.88 6.40
C LYS A 122 10.55 17.44 4.97
N TRP A 123 9.65 16.68 4.33
CA TRP A 123 9.84 16.15 2.97
C TRP A 123 9.36 17.09 1.87
N LYS A 124 8.71 18.22 2.20
CA LYS A 124 8.11 19.14 1.22
C LYS A 124 9.08 19.52 0.11
N HIS A 125 10.22 20.10 0.48
CA HIS A 125 11.20 20.60 -0.48
C HIS A 125 11.89 19.49 -1.27
N VAL A 126 12.06 18.31 -0.67
CA VAL A 126 12.64 17.16 -1.36
C VAL A 126 11.68 16.66 -2.44
N ILE A 127 10.39 16.51 -2.11
CA ILE A 127 9.36 16.08 -3.06
C ILE A 127 9.23 17.11 -4.20
N GLU A 128 9.14 18.40 -3.87
CA GLU A 128 9.08 19.50 -4.86
C GLU A 128 10.27 19.43 -5.81
N SER A 129 11.50 19.39 -5.28
CA SER A 129 12.73 19.31 -6.08
C SER A 129 12.76 18.09 -7.00
N ARG A 130 12.42 16.89 -6.48
CA ARG A 130 12.39 15.66 -7.27
C ARG A 130 11.34 15.70 -8.38
N ILE A 131 10.14 16.21 -8.08
CA ILE A 131 9.09 16.34 -9.09
C ILE A 131 9.51 17.34 -10.17
N TYR A 132 10.02 18.53 -9.82
CA TYR A 132 10.43 19.51 -10.83
C TYR A 132 11.60 19.03 -11.70
N ASN A 133 12.53 18.26 -11.13
CA ASN A 133 13.66 17.70 -11.88
C ASN A 133 13.21 16.67 -12.94
N HIS A 134 12.25 15.81 -12.61
CA HIS A 134 11.79 14.75 -13.51
C HIS A 134 10.59 15.18 -14.37
N TYR A 135 9.78 16.12 -13.88
CA TYR A 135 8.58 16.67 -14.51
C TYR A 135 8.59 18.21 -14.45
N PRO A 136 9.40 18.90 -15.30
CA PRO A 136 9.57 20.36 -15.23
C PRO A 136 8.30 21.20 -15.44
N GLY A 137 7.25 20.62 -16.03
CA GLY A 137 5.96 21.29 -16.23
C GLY A 137 4.91 20.99 -15.14
N ALA A 138 5.19 20.08 -14.20
CA ALA A 138 4.26 19.78 -13.12
C ALA A 138 4.24 20.92 -12.11
N GLU A 139 3.07 21.28 -11.59
CA GLU A 139 2.96 22.22 -10.47
C GLU A 139 2.70 21.44 -9.18
N VAL A 140 3.50 21.69 -8.15
CA VAL A 140 3.30 21.11 -6.81
C VAL A 140 2.68 22.17 -5.92
N VAL A 141 1.45 21.94 -5.47
CA VAL A 141 0.66 22.89 -4.67
C VAL A 141 0.26 22.23 -3.36
N GLU A 142 0.48 22.92 -2.24
CA GLU A 142 -0.06 22.46 -0.95
C GLU A 142 -1.58 22.62 -0.93
N ALA A 143 -2.28 21.51 -0.65
CA ALA A 143 -3.73 21.44 -0.68
C ALA A 143 -4.29 21.01 0.68
N GLU A 144 -5.50 21.47 0.99
CA GLU A 144 -6.25 20.94 2.12
C GLU A 144 -6.59 19.45 1.92
N ASP A 145 -6.54 18.65 2.98
CA ASP A 145 -6.89 17.23 2.89
C ASP A 145 -8.35 17.03 2.52
N TYR A 146 -8.60 16.65 1.27
CA TYR A 146 -9.92 16.39 0.71
C TYR A 146 -10.69 15.33 1.50
N ALA A 147 -9.99 14.36 2.12
CA ALA A 147 -10.65 13.30 2.88
C ALA A 147 -11.29 13.85 4.16
N THR A 148 -10.74 14.91 4.76
CA THR A 148 -11.27 15.48 6.01
C THR A 148 -12.67 16.05 5.85
N LYS A 149 -13.01 16.56 4.66
CA LYS A 149 -14.31 17.15 4.29
C LYS A 149 -15.47 16.15 4.37
N ILE A 150 -15.18 14.85 4.27
CA ILE A 150 -16.19 13.80 4.33
C ILE A 150 -16.44 13.37 5.78
N ILE A 151 -17.63 13.66 6.30
CA ILE A 151 -18.10 13.15 7.58
C ILE A 151 -19.07 12.00 7.31
N PHE A 152 -18.66 10.78 7.68
CA PHE A 152 -19.47 9.60 7.39
C PHE A 152 -20.69 9.50 8.31
N ASP A 153 -21.87 9.62 7.70
CA ASP A 153 -23.15 9.30 8.30
C ASP A 153 -23.80 8.11 7.57
N PRO A 154 -24.02 6.96 8.26
CA PRO A 154 -24.65 5.77 7.67
C PRO A 154 -26.06 5.98 7.12
N LYS A 155 -26.73 7.07 7.52
CA LYS A 155 -28.09 7.37 7.06
C LYS A 155 -28.09 8.03 5.68
N THR A 156 -27.10 8.87 5.40
CA THR A 156 -27.04 9.72 4.19
C THR A 156 -26.00 9.23 3.19
N MET A 157 -24.97 8.52 3.63
CA MET A 157 -23.85 8.10 2.80
C MET A 157 -23.64 6.59 2.82
N ASN A 158 -23.24 6.05 1.68
CA ASN A 158 -22.65 4.73 1.55
C ASN A 158 -21.13 4.86 1.51
N LEU A 159 -20.46 3.98 2.26
CA LEU A 159 -19.00 3.87 2.28
C LEU A 159 -18.58 2.42 2.09
N SER A 160 -17.71 2.17 1.13
CA SER A 160 -17.01 0.90 1.00
C SER A 160 -15.52 1.14 0.90
N GLY A 161 -14.77 0.07 1.17
CA GLY A 161 -13.39 0.05 0.77
C GLY A 161 -12.85 -1.34 0.65
N ILE A 162 -11.66 -1.39 0.09
CA ILE A 162 -10.98 -2.63 -0.24
C ILE A 162 -9.52 -2.44 0.12
N THR A 163 -9.00 -3.37 0.89
CA THR A 163 -7.55 -3.56 1.04
C THR A 163 -7.11 -4.68 0.12
N THR A 164 -5.87 -4.62 -0.33
CA THR A 164 -5.31 -5.60 -1.26
C THR A 164 -4.32 -6.54 -0.57
N ARG A 165 -3.94 -7.59 -1.31
CA ARG A 165 -2.78 -8.45 -1.05
C ARG A 165 -2.22 -8.92 -2.38
N LEU A 166 -0.98 -9.42 -2.34
CA LEU A 166 -0.38 -10.12 -3.46
C LEU A 166 -0.95 -11.53 -3.63
N THR A 167 -0.88 -12.06 -4.85
CA THR A 167 -1.31 -13.44 -5.18
C THR A 167 -0.27 -14.50 -4.86
N LYS A 168 0.99 -14.17 -5.11
CA LYS A 168 2.19 -14.97 -4.84
C LYS A 168 3.00 -14.27 -3.73
N PRO A 169 4.00 -14.95 -3.14
CA PRO A 169 4.91 -14.31 -2.19
C PRO A 169 5.55 -13.02 -2.74
N ASP A 170 5.92 -12.13 -1.84
CA ASP A 170 6.51 -10.79 -2.12
C ASP A 170 7.76 -10.83 -3.04
N ILE A 171 8.39 -12.00 -3.20
CA ILE A 171 9.56 -12.19 -4.07
C ILE A 171 9.20 -12.04 -5.55
N TYR A 172 8.00 -12.48 -5.93
CA TYR A 172 7.56 -12.38 -7.32
C TYR A 172 7.09 -10.94 -7.59
N PRO A 173 7.68 -10.24 -8.57
CA PRO A 173 7.22 -8.90 -8.92
C PRO A 173 5.84 -8.94 -9.58
N ILE A 174 5.11 -7.83 -9.57
CA ILE A 174 4.01 -7.58 -10.50
C ILE A 174 4.56 -7.27 -11.90
N LYS A 175 3.69 -7.15 -12.91
CA LYS A 175 4.14 -6.62 -14.20
C LYS A 175 4.60 -5.18 -14.03
N THR A 176 5.79 -4.88 -14.50
CA THR A 176 6.35 -3.53 -14.42
C THR A 176 6.27 -2.79 -15.75
N TYR A 177 6.53 -1.49 -15.75
CA TYR A 177 6.49 -0.65 -16.94
C TYR A 177 7.43 -1.15 -18.05
N VAL A 178 8.53 -1.84 -17.70
CA VAL A 178 9.44 -2.51 -18.64
C VAL A 178 8.73 -3.66 -19.36
N ASP A 179 7.90 -4.42 -18.65
CA ASP A 179 7.13 -5.51 -19.25
C ASP A 179 6.00 -4.99 -20.16
N PHE A 180 5.55 -3.76 -19.93
CA PHE A 180 4.63 -3.03 -20.83
C PHE A 180 5.37 -2.33 -21.98
N GLY A 181 6.70 -2.32 -22.00
CA GLY A 181 7.52 -1.65 -23.02
C GLY A 181 7.55 -0.12 -22.90
N LEU A 182 7.11 0.44 -21.77
CA LEU A 182 7.08 1.90 -21.53
C LEU A 182 8.46 2.51 -21.29
N ASP A 183 9.50 1.68 -21.27
CA ASP A 183 10.92 2.05 -21.25
C ASP A 183 11.50 2.31 -22.65
N LYS A 184 10.79 1.92 -23.72
CA LYS A 184 11.25 2.06 -25.12
C LYS A 184 11.03 3.49 -25.66
N THR A 185 11.87 3.90 -26.61
CA THR A 185 11.92 5.25 -27.20
C THR A 185 10.65 5.73 -27.92
N ASP A 186 10.47 7.06 -27.96
CA ASP A 186 9.28 7.86 -28.27
C ASP A 186 8.40 7.43 -29.47
N LYS A 187 8.94 6.84 -30.54
CA LYS A 187 8.14 6.47 -31.73
C LYS A 187 7.22 5.25 -31.51
N GLU A 188 7.53 4.41 -30.52
CA GLU A 188 6.69 3.25 -30.16
C GLU A 188 5.75 3.55 -29.00
N GLN A 189 6.00 4.60 -28.20
CA GLN A 189 5.21 4.94 -27.02
C GLN A 189 3.78 5.36 -27.33
N GLU A 190 3.51 5.96 -28.51
CA GLU A 190 2.16 6.34 -28.92
C GLU A 190 1.22 5.13 -29.11
N GLN A 191 1.77 3.96 -29.40
CA GLN A 191 0.99 2.73 -29.60
C GLN A 191 0.91 1.86 -28.34
N ILE A 192 1.66 2.20 -27.29
CA ILE A 192 1.70 1.41 -26.06
C ILE A 192 0.58 1.86 -25.13
N ILE A 193 -0.25 0.92 -24.72
CA ILE A 193 -1.35 1.15 -23.79
C ILE A 193 -0.77 1.21 -22.37
N ASP A 194 -0.83 2.40 -21.78
CA ASP A 194 -0.42 2.64 -20.40
C ASP A 194 -1.35 1.89 -19.42
N PRO A 195 -0.81 1.13 -18.44
CA PRO A 195 -1.58 0.39 -17.46
C PRO A 195 -2.38 1.27 -16.47
N LEU A 196 -2.20 2.58 -16.44
CA LEU A 196 -3.06 3.48 -15.68
C LEU A 196 -4.29 3.93 -16.45
N THR A 197 -4.30 3.87 -17.79
CA THR A 197 -5.40 4.40 -18.62
C THR A 197 -6.78 3.86 -18.20
N PRO A 198 -6.98 2.53 -18.04
CA PRO A 198 -8.29 2.01 -17.63
C PRO A 198 -8.68 2.40 -16.20
N ILE A 199 -7.70 2.64 -15.33
CA ILE A 199 -7.94 3.12 -13.96
C ILE A 199 -8.43 4.57 -14.01
N LEU A 200 -7.76 5.42 -14.78
CA LEU A 200 -8.09 6.85 -14.91
C LEU A 200 -9.43 7.06 -15.62
N GLU A 201 -9.72 6.31 -16.69
CA GLU A 201 -11.01 6.33 -17.37
C GLU A 201 -12.13 5.94 -16.41
N TYR A 202 -11.96 4.84 -15.66
CA TYR A 202 -12.94 4.41 -14.67
C TYR A 202 -13.20 5.51 -13.63
N LEU A 203 -12.13 6.11 -13.10
CA LEU A 203 -12.21 7.22 -12.15
C LEU A 203 -12.90 8.45 -12.77
N GLY A 204 -12.80 8.66 -14.07
CA GLY A 204 -13.50 9.71 -14.81
C GLY A 204 -15.01 9.50 -14.95
N THR A 205 -15.51 8.26 -14.89
CA THR A 205 -16.95 7.96 -15.01
C THR A 205 -17.80 8.32 -13.78
N LEU A 206 -17.18 8.88 -12.74
CA LEU A 206 -17.87 9.24 -11.51
C LEU A 206 -18.73 10.48 -11.69
N LYS A 207 -19.89 10.47 -11.04
CA LYS A 207 -20.85 11.58 -11.04
C LYS A 207 -20.55 12.58 -9.93
N PRO A 208 -21.02 13.84 -10.03
CA PRO A 208 -20.96 14.78 -8.91
C PRO A 208 -21.55 14.18 -7.63
N GLY A 209 -20.83 14.32 -6.51
CA GLY A 209 -21.19 13.73 -5.21
C GLY A 209 -20.59 12.34 -4.95
N GLU A 210 -20.13 11.64 -5.99
CA GLU A 210 -19.34 10.41 -5.84
C GLU A 210 -17.86 10.74 -5.63
N ASN A 211 -17.24 10.02 -4.71
CA ASN A 211 -15.83 10.12 -4.38
C ASN A 211 -15.19 8.75 -4.39
N GLN A 212 -14.12 8.58 -5.16
CA GLN A 212 -13.35 7.36 -5.19
C GLN A 212 -11.89 7.69 -5.01
N TRP A 213 -11.27 7.03 -4.04
CA TRP A 213 -9.89 7.29 -3.70
C TRP A 213 -9.08 6.01 -3.73
N ILE A 214 -7.93 6.09 -4.39
CA ILE A 214 -6.88 5.09 -4.40
C ILE A 214 -5.75 5.63 -3.53
N GLN A 215 -5.29 4.82 -2.58
CA GLN A 215 -4.28 5.18 -1.61
C GLN A 215 -3.20 4.09 -1.57
N ILE A 216 -1.97 4.47 -1.90
CA ILE A 216 -0.79 3.61 -1.90
C ILE A 216 0.14 4.10 -0.80
N LEU A 217 0.09 3.44 0.35
CA LEU A 217 0.93 3.79 1.50
C LEU A 217 2.26 3.08 1.38
N ILE A 218 3.35 3.83 1.44
CA ILE A 218 4.71 3.32 1.32
C ILE A 218 5.57 3.73 2.52
N GLN A 219 6.49 2.84 2.91
CA GLN A 219 7.49 3.06 3.96
C GLN A 219 8.75 2.28 3.59
N GLY A 220 9.94 2.91 3.71
CA GLY A 220 11.22 2.28 3.34
C GLY A 220 11.38 0.88 3.95
N HIS A 221 11.62 -0.12 3.09
CA HIS A 221 11.79 -1.50 3.54
C HIS A 221 13.20 -1.70 4.11
N ARG A 222 13.28 -2.37 5.25
CA ARG A 222 14.53 -2.84 5.85
C ARG A 222 14.27 -4.05 6.74
N LYS A 223 15.36 -4.74 7.09
CA LYS A 223 15.36 -5.80 8.11
C LYS A 223 14.81 -5.26 9.43
N GLU A 224 13.69 -5.80 9.91
CA GLU A 224 13.07 -5.32 11.15
C GLU A 224 13.81 -5.91 12.35
N SER A 225 14.23 -5.04 13.26
CA SER A 225 15.06 -5.38 14.42
C SER A 225 14.40 -4.98 15.73
N PHE A 226 15.15 -4.98 16.83
CA PHE A 226 14.67 -4.51 18.13
C PHE A 226 14.14 -3.06 18.06
N GLN A 227 14.72 -2.20 17.22
CA GLN A 227 14.22 -0.83 16.99
C GLN A 227 12.76 -0.78 16.51
N ASP A 228 12.30 -1.84 15.84
CA ASP A 228 10.95 -1.97 15.29
C ASP A 228 9.96 -2.63 16.27
N ILE A 229 10.35 -2.77 17.55
CA ILE A 229 9.58 -3.43 18.61
C ILE A 229 9.40 -4.93 18.33
N ARG A 230 10.43 -5.57 17.76
CA ARG A 230 10.47 -7.02 17.61
C ARG A 230 11.51 -7.62 18.54
N LEU A 231 11.13 -8.69 19.22
CA LEU A 231 12.07 -9.47 20.03
C LEU A 231 13.05 -10.27 19.15
N PHE A 232 12.57 -10.75 17.99
CA PHE A 232 13.35 -11.48 17.01
C PHE A 232 13.41 -10.70 15.70
N THR A 233 14.59 -10.67 15.08
CA THR A 233 14.80 -10.00 13.80
C THR A 233 13.97 -10.69 12.71
N LYS A 234 13.22 -9.91 11.94
CA LYS A 234 12.54 -10.43 10.74
C LYS A 234 13.55 -10.40 9.58
N PRO A 235 13.81 -11.53 8.89
CA PRO A 235 14.73 -11.54 7.75
C PRO A 235 14.21 -10.61 6.64
N ASP A 236 15.15 -10.11 5.83
CA ASP A 236 14.84 -9.33 4.63
C ASP A 236 14.11 -10.22 3.62
N TRP A 237 13.23 -9.64 2.81
CA TRP A 237 12.52 -10.38 1.75
C TRP A 237 13.49 -11.00 0.74
N LYS A 238 14.67 -10.38 0.57
CA LYS A 238 15.74 -10.87 -0.32
C LYS A 238 16.39 -12.18 0.13
N GLU A 239 16.43 -12.47 1.44
CA GLU A 239 17.08 -13.68 1.96
C GLU A 239 16.40 -14.96 1.45
N ASN A 240 15.09 -14.91 1.20
CA ASN A 240 14.30 -16.06 0.75
C ASN A 240 14.29 -16.27 -0.78
N ILE A 241 14.94 -15.40 -1.56
CA ILE A 241 14.87 -15.43 -3.03
C ILE A 241 15.44 -16.74 -3.58
N LYS A 242 16.62 -17.15 -3.11
CA LYS A 242 17.30 -18.36 -3.62
C LYS A 242 16.46 -19.61 -3.37
N ASP A 243 15.94 -19.76 -2.17
CA ASP A 243 15.10 -20.90 -1.78
C ASP A 243 13.82 -20.96 -2.60
N GLU A 244 13.23 -19.81 -2.90
CA GLU A 244 11.99 -19.74 -3.67
C GLU A 244 12.23 -20.02 -5.16
N ILE A 245 13.34 -19.53 -5.72
CA ILE A 245 13.78 -19.88 -7.09
C ILE A 245 14.02 -21.39 -7.19
N GLU A 246 14.71 -21.99 -6.22
CA GLU A 246 14.95 -23.44 -6.22
C GLU A 246 13.65 -24.24 -6.16
N LYS A 247 12.69 -23.84 -5.33
CA LYS A 247 11.35 -24.45 -5.27
C LYS A 247 10.59 -24.29 -6.58
N PHE A 248 10.68 -23.11 -7.21
CA PHE A 248 10.02 -22.82 -8.47
C PHE A 248 10.55 -23.72 -9.60
N ILE A 249 11.88 -23.83 -9.72
CA ILE A 249 12.53 -24.71 -10.69
C ILE A 249 12.10 -26.18 -10.49
N LYS A 250 12.12 -26.68 -9.24
CA LYS A 250 11.71 -28.05 -8.92
C LYS A 250 10.24 -28.34 -9.18
N LYS A 251 9.36 -27.34 -9.03
CA LYS A 251 7.91 -27.53 -9.18
C LYS A 251 7.47 -27.53 -10.64
N GLU A 252 8.13 -26.77 -11.49
CA GLU A 252 7.77 -26.62 -12.91
C GLU A 252 8.63 -27.47 -13.86
N SER A 253 9.70 -28.10 -13.36
CA SER A 253 10.47 -29.06 -14.16
C SER A 253 9.60 -30.27 -14.50
N PHE A 254 9.20 -30.41 -15.77
CA PHE A 254 8.54 -31.61 -16.31
C PHE A 254 9.42 -32.87 -16.24
N ILE A 255 10.73 -32.69 -16.01
CA ILE A 255 11.73 -33.75 -15.85
C ILE A 255 12.18 -33.71 -14.40
N GLU A 256 11.90 -34.76 -13.62
CA GLU A 256 12.50 -34.91 -12.29
C GLU A 256 14.02 -34.92 -12.43
N ALA A 257 14.71 -34.04 -11.71
CA ALA A 257 16.16 -34.04 -11.69
C ALA A 257 16.67 -35.42 -11.21
N GLU A 258 17.62 -36.02 -11.95
CA GLU A 258 18.30 -37.23 -11.49
C GLU A 258 18.83 -37.02 -10.06
N LYS A 259 18.51 -37.95 -9.15
CA LYS A 259 18.96 -37.90 -7.74
C LYS A 259 20.47 -37.65 -7.68
N GLY A 260 20.87 -36.51 -7.13
CA GLY A 260 22.27 -36.18 -6.85
C GLY A 260 22.93 -35.14 -7.76
N LYS A 261 22.24 -34.62 -8.79
CA LYS A 261 22.72 -33.45 -9.56
C LYS A 261 21.82 -32.25 -9.28
N PRO A 262 22.37 -31.05 -8.96
CA PRO A 262 21.56 -29.85 -8.93
C PRO A 262 20.93 -29.66 -10.32
N PRO A 263 19.64 -29.27 -10.41
CA PRO A 263 19.01 -29.00 -11.71
C PRO A 263 19.90 -28.02 -12.47
N SER A 264 20.38 -28.43 -13.64
CA SER A 264 21.27 -27.57 -14.41
C SER A 264 20.49 -26.34 -14.86
N LEU A 265 21.02 -25.14 -14.57
CA LEU A 265 20.51 -23.86 -15.10
C LEU A 265 20.38 -23.85 -16.64
N LEU A 266 21.05 -24.79 -17.32
CA LEU A 266 21.01 -24.99 -18.77
C LEU A 266 19.70 -25.57 -19.31
N ASN A 267 18.87 -26.23 -18.48
CA ASN A 267 17.61 -26.85 -18.92
C ASN A 267 16.36 -26.08 -18.45
N LEU A 268 16.47 -24.76 -18.27
CA LEU A 268 15.33 -23.92 -17.92
C LEU A 268 14.47 -23.61 -19.15
N THR A 269 13.15 -23.68 -18.98
CA THR A 269 12.22 -23.19 -20.00
C THR A 269 12.36 -21.68 -20.16
N LYS A 270 12.03 -21.14 -21.33
CA LYS A 270 12.03 -19.69 -21.58
C LYS A 270 11.22 -18.92 -20.52
N THR A 271 10.06 -19.46 -20.15
CA THR A 271 9.17 -19.00 -19.07
C THR A 271 9.87 -18.88 -17.72
N GLN A 272 10.68 -19.88 -17.35
CA GLN A 272 11.42 -19.88 -16.09
C GLN A 272 12.54 -18.84 -16.12
N ASN A 273 13.28 -18.75 -17.22
CA ASN A 273 14.33 -17.75 -17.39
C ASN A 273 13.76 -16.32 -17.31
N GLU A 274 12.63 -16.04 -17.97
CA GLU A 274 11.97 -14.73 -17.89
C GLU A 274 11.53 -14.39 -16.46
N THR A 275 10.99 -15.37 -15.73
CA THR A 275 10.56 -15.17 -14.34
C THR A 275 11.74 -14.93 -13.40
N ILE A 276 12.83 -15.69 -13.55
CA ILE A 276 14.04 -15.51 -12.74
C ILE A 276 14.68 -14.16 -13.04
N ASN A 277 14.82 -13.79 -14.31
CA ASN A 277 15.34 -12.48 -14.72
C ASN A 277 14.51 -11.32 -14.15
N ALA A 278 13.17 -11.46 -14.13
CA ALA A 278 12.30 -10.46 -13.52
C ALA A 278 12.51 -10.36 -11.99
N ILE A 279 12.67 -11.49 -11.30
CA ILE A 279 12.96 -11.51 -9.85
C ILE A 279 14.32 -10.87 -9.57
N GLU A 280 15.36 -11.21 -10.33
CA GLU A 280 16.70 -10.65 -10.16
C GLU A 280 16.73 -9.14 -10.44
N ARG A 281 16.06 -8.69 -11.51
CA ARG A 281 15.89 -7.26 -11.80
C ARG A 281 15.22 -6.54 -10.64
N ASN A 282 14.10 -7.08 -10.15
CA ASN A 282 13.34 -6.48 -9.06
C ASN A 282 14.17 -6.45 -7.76
N ALA A 283 14.91 -7.52 -7.46
CA ALA A 283 15.75 -7.63 -6.28
C ALA A 283 16.91 -6.61 -6.26
N ALA A 284 17.33 -6.09 -7.42
CA ALA A 284 18.34 -5.04 -7.51
C ALA A 284 17.81 -3.65 -7.13
N LYS A 285 16.49 -3.45 -7.13
CA LYS A 285 15.84 -2.15 -6.86
C LYS A 285 15.63 -1.90 -5.38
N LEU A 286 15.37 -0.63 -5.04
CA LEU A 286 14.95 -0.22 -3.70
C LEU A 286 13.53 -0.73 -3.43
N ALA A 287 13.27 -1.13 -2.19
CA ALA A 287 12.03 -1.77 -1.79
C ALA A 287 11.29 -0.95 -0.72
N PHE A 288 9.96 -0.95 -0.81
CA PHE A 288 9.06 -0.33 0.14
C PHE A 288 8.09 -1.36 0.71
N ASN A 289 7.84 -1.27 2.01
CA ASN A 289 6.63 -1.86 2.58
C ASN A 289 5.45 -1.06 2.07
N THR A 290 4.54 -1.73 1.38
CA THR A 290 3.41 -1.11 0.67
C THR A 290 2.09 -1.67 1.15
N MET A 291 1.10 -0.79 1.27
CA MET A 291 -0.30 -1.17 1.44
C MET A 291 -1.17 -0.37 0.48
N PHE A 292 -1.94 -1.08 -0.34
CA PHE A 292 -2.88 -0.46 -1.26
C PHE A 292 -4.30 -0.53 -0.67
N ARG A 293 -4.97 0.62 -0.67
CA ARG A 293 -6.31 0.79 -0.13
C ARG A 293 -7.15 1.59 -1.11
N MET A 294 -8.38 1.14 -1.32
CA MET A 294 -9.39 1.87 -2.08
C MET A 294 -10.54 2.21 -1.16
N VAL A 295 -11.06 3.44 -1.26
CA VAL A 295 -12.24 3.89 -0.54
C VAL A 295 -13.19 4.54 -1.53
N TYR A 296 -14.46 4.15 -1.45
CA TYR A 296 -15.55 4.76 -2.21
C TYR A 296 -16.54 5.37 -1.24
N VAL A 297 -16.93 6.61 -1.50
CA VAL A 297 -17.95 7.32 -0.74
C VAL A 297 -18.94 7.92 -1.72
N ALA A 298 -20.22 7.65 -1.50
CA ALA A 298 -21.30 8.22 -2.30
C ALA A 298 -22.56 8.46 -1.45
N PRO A 299 -23.49 9.31 -1.91
CA PRO A 299 -24.83 9.38 -1.34
C PRO A 299 -25.50 8.00 -1.32
N LYS A 300 -26.36 7.75 -0.34
CA LYS A 300 -26.98 6.43 -0.10
C LYS A 300 -27.81 5.89 -1.27
N GLU A 301 -28.33 6.79 -2.10
CA GLU A 301 -29.10 6.49 -3.32
C GLU A 301 -28.25 5.78 -4.38
N ILE A 302 -26.93 5.95 -4.32
CA ILE A 302 -25.99 5.40 -5.28
C ILE A 302 -25.44 4.08 -4.75
N SER A 303 -25.51 3.04 -5.60
CA SER A 303 -25.00 1.71 -5.27
C SER A 303 -23.48 1.69 -5.11
N VAL A 304 -23.04 0.85 -4.18
CA VAL A 304 -21.66 0.67 -3.73
C VAL A 304 -20.83 -0.22 -4.67
N SER A 305 -21.47 -0.80 -5.70
CA SER A 305 -20.85 -1.78 -6.62
C SER A 305 -19.65 -1.23 -7.41
N ARG A 306 -19.47 0.10 -7.46
CA ARG A 306 -18.37 0.75 -8.20
C ARG A 306 -16.97 0.34 -7.72
N THR A 307 -16.78 0.00 -6.44
CA THR A 307 -15.44 -0.36 -5.94
C THR A 307 -14.87 -1.64 -6.58
N VAL A 308 -15.73 -2.52 -7.11
CA VAL A 308 -15.30 -3.75 -7.82
C VAL A 308 -14.73 -3.43 -9.22
N GLY A 309 -15.19 -2.36 -9.85
CA GLY A 309 -14.74 -1.94 -11.19
C GLY A 309 -13.24 -1.63 -11.24
N ILE A 310 -12.72 -0.94 -10.22
CA ILE A 310 -11.30 -0.57 -10.14
C ILE A 310 -10.42 -1.80 -9.96
N ILE A 311 -10.85 -2.78 -9.16
CA ILE A 311 -10.12 -4.05 -9.07
C ILE A 311 -10.04 -4.70 -10.46
N GLY A 312 -11.12 -4.63 -11.23
CA GLY A 312 -11.14 -5.09 -12.62
C GLY A 312 -10.04 -4.43 -13.45
N ALA A 313 -9.95 -3.11 -13.41
CA ALA A 313 -8.92 -2.33 -14.10
C ALA A 313 -7.49 -2.69 -13.63
N MET A 314 -7.30 -2.93 -12.33
CA MET A 314 -5.99 -3.30 -11.77
C MET A 314 -5.52 -4.72 -12.12
N ARG A 315 -6.39 -5.61 -12.63
CA ARG A 315 -6.00 -7.00 -12.96
C ARG A 315 -4.92 -7.07 -14.03
N GLN A 316 -4.79 -6.06 -14.89
CA GLN A 316 -3.78 -6.02 -15.95
C GLN A 316 -2.35 -5.88 -15.43
N LEU A 317 -2.18 -5.33 -14.22
CA LEU A 317 -0.90 -5.24 -13.51
C LEU A 317 -0.41 -6.63 -13.05
N GLY A 318 -1.31 -7.63 -13.05
CA GLY A 318 -0.95 -9.00 -12.75
C GLY A 318 -0.61 -9.80 -14.01
N SER A 319 0.29 -10.78 -13.88
CA SER A 319 0.39 -11.88 -14.84
C SER A 319 -0.51 -13.03 -14.39
N ARG A 320 -1.16 -13.71 -15.34
CA ARG A 320 -2.05 -14.84 -15.03
C ARG A 320 -1.28 -16.09 -14.57
N THR A 321 0.00 -16.19 -14.90
CA THR A 321 0.78 -17.43 -14.72
C THR A 321 2.18 -17.17 -14.17
N LEU A 322 2.93 -16.20 -14.72
CA LEU A 322 4.36 -16.01 -14.47
C LEU A 322 4.64 -15.20 -13.20
N LEU A 323 4.17 -13.96 -13.20
CA LEU A 323 4.45 -12.94 -12.19
C LEU A 323 3.35 -12.88 -11.12
N ASN A 324 3.51 -11.95 -10.20
CA ASN A 324 2.53 -11.66 -9.18
C ASN A 324 1.40 -10.76 -9.72
N GLY A 325 0.43 -10.46 -8.86
CA GLY A 325 -0.68 -9.58 -9.17
C GLY A 325 -1.36 -9.10 -7.91
N ILE A 326 -2.04 -7.97 -8.01
CA ILE A 326 -2.78 -7.36 -6.91
C ILE A 326 -4.19 -7.96 -6.87
N ARG A 327 -4.59 -8.52 -5.73
CA ARG A 327 -5.95 -9.03 -5.50
C ARG A 327 -6.58 -8.42 -4.25
N PRO A 328 -7.92 -8.32 -4.19
CA PRO A 328 -8.59 -7.90 -2.97
C PRO A 328 -8.29 -8.88 -1.84
N HIS A 329 -7.94 -8.33 -0.68
CA HIS A 329 -7.80 -9.08 0.57
C HIS A 329 -9.10 -9.08 1.36
N ARG A 330 -9.62 -7.88 1.66
CA ARG A 330 -10.85 -7.71 2.44
C ARG A 330 -11.68 -6.58 1.86
N PHE A 331 -12.94 -6.91 1.56
CA PHE A 331 -13.98 -5.93 1.28
C PHE A 331 -14.53 -5.41 2.61
N ILE A 332 -14.79 -4.11 2.69
CA ILE A 332 -15.28 -3.42 3.88
C ILE A 332 -16.61 -2.76 3.48
N PRO A 333 -17.70 -3.02 4.22
CA PRO A 333 -17.77 -3.66 5.54
C PRO A 333 -17.59 -5.18 5.56
N GLY A 334 -17.73 -5.87 4.41
CA GLY A 334 -17.45 -7.31 4.29
C GLY A 334 -18.36 -8.17 5.16
N ILE A 335 -19.65 -7.87 5.13
CA ILE A 335 -20.71 -8.66 5.79
C ILE A 335 -21.31 -9.51 4.68
N VAL A 336 -21.24 -10.83 4.83
CA VAL A 336 -21.68 -11.77 3.79
C VAL A 336 -23.15 -12.12 4.00
N TYR A 337 -23.55 -12.29 5.25
CA TYR A 337 -24.89 -12.72 5.59
C TYR A 337 -25.63 -11.69 6.45
N PRO A 338 -26.91 -11.40 6.17
CA PRO A 338 -27.69 -10.42 6.94
C PRO A 338 -27.73 -10.69 8.45
N TRP A 339 -27.70 -11.97 8.87
CA TRP A 339 -27.74 -12.34 10.29
C TRP A 339 -26.41 -12.13 11.04
N GLU A 340 -25.29 -11.90 10.35
CA GLU A 340 -23.99 -11.65 11.00
C GLU A 340 -23.95 -10.31 11.74
N ASP A 341 -24.83 -9.38 11.36
CA ASP A 341 -24.88 -8.02 11.88
C ASP A 341 -26.30 -7.43 11.83
N VAL A 342 -27.22 -8.04 12.58
CA VAL A 342 -28.65 -7.66 12.65
C VAL A 342 -28.84 -6.17 12.99
N PHE A 343 -27.93 -5.58 13.76
CA PHE A 343 -28.01 -4.19 14.22
C PHE A 343 -27.08 -3.23 13.47
N ASP A 344 -26.44 -3.65 12.37
CA ASP A 344 -25.47 -2.86 11.59
C ASP A 344 -24.27 -2.31 12.41
N ILE A 345 -24.04 -2.82 13.63
CA ILE A 345 -23.01 -2.33 14.55
C ILE A 345 -21.63 -2.58 13.96
N LYS A 346 -21.38 -3.80 13.46
CA LYS A 346 -20.08 -4.16 12.87
C LYS A 346 -19.85 -3.41 11.57
N ARG A 347 -20.90 -3.22 10.77
CA ARG A 347 -20.88 -2.49 9.50
C ARG A 347 -20.38 -1.07 9.71
N ILE A 348 -21.08 -0.36 10.60
CA ILE A 348 -20.81 1.04 10.91
C ILE A 348 -19.42 1.18 11.54
N TYR A 349 -19.07 0.31 12.48
CA TYR A 349 -17.75 0.33 13.11
C TYR A 349 -16.62 0.15 12.10
N ARG A 350 -16.73 -0.84 11.19
CA ARG A 350 -15.71 -1.10 10.16
C ARG A 350 -15.60 0.04 9.15
N GLN A 351 -16.73 0.60 8.71
CA GLN A 351 -16.75 1.75 7.79
C GLN A 351 -16.11 2.99 8.41
N LYS A 352 -16.46 3.32 9.67
CA LYS A 352 -15.83 4.41 10.42
C LYS A 352 -14.33 4.18 10.60
N THR A 353 -13.95 2.97 11.00
CA THR A 353 -12.54 2.58 11.18
C THR A 353 -11.76 2.73 9.87
N LEU A 354 -12.33 2.30 8.74
CA LEU A 354 -11.70 2.44 7.44
C LEU A 354 -11.50 3.92 7.07
N LEU A 355 -12.52 4.76 7.23
CA LEU A 355 -12.42 6.18 6.92
C LEU A 355 -11.42 6.88 7.83
N GLU A 356 -11.39 6.59 9.13
CA GLU A 356 -10.40 7.15 10.04
C GLU A 356 -8.98 6.69 9.71
N ALA A 357 -8.80 5.41 9.36
CA ALA A 357 -7.53 4.87 8.93
C ALA A 357 -7.05 5.50 7.61
N TYR A 358 -7.99 5.82 6.71
CA TYR A 358 -7.74 6.53 5.47
C TYR A 358 -7.28 7.96 5.73
N LYS A 359 -8.07 8.73 6.50
CA LYS A 359 -7.78 10.12 6.87
C LYS A 359 -6.40 10.26 7.54
N ARG A 360 -6.08 9.36 8.46
CA ARG A 360 -4.80 9.36 9.19
C ARG A 360 -3.63 8.75 8.40
N ARG A 361 -3.85 8.20 7.20
CA ARG A 361 -2.85 7.47 6.40
C ARG A 361 -2.15 6.38 7.23
N SER A 362 -2.90 5.78 8.15
CA SER A 362 -2.37 4.89 9.19
C SER A 362 -2.51 3.43 8.76
N VAL A 363 -1.36 2.79 8.55
CA VAL A 363 -1.21 1.34 8.32
C VAL A 363 0.05 0.79 8.99
N PHE A 364 1.17 1.51 8.92
CA PHE A 364 2.43 1.06 9.53
C PHE A 364 2.52 1.38 11.02
N ASN A 365 1.89 2.49 11.41
CA ASN A 365 1.95 3.05 12.75
C ASN A 365 0.57 3.05 13.42
N PRO A 366 0.49 3.02 14.77
CA PRO A 366 -0.74 3.22 15.51
C PRO A 366 -1.45 4.52 15.11
N PRO A 367 -2.79 4.62 15.21
CA PRO A 367 -3.70 3.67 15.87
C PRO A 367 -4.14 2.48 15.00
N PHE A 368 -4.02 2.54 13.67
CA PHE A 368 -4.57 1.54 12.76
C PHE A 368 -3.50 0.64 12.13
N LYS A 369 -2.52 0.22 12.94
CA LYS A 369 -1.45 -0.66 12.48
C LYS A 369 -2.00 -1.99 11.96
N ASN A 370 -1.71 -2.34 10.71
CA ASN A 370 -2.17 -3.56 10.02
C ASN A 370 -3.70 -3.78 10.06
N VAL A 371 -4.47 -2.69 10.16
CA VAL A 371 -5.93 -2.79 10.15
C VAL A 371 -6.42 -3.13 8.76
N PHE A 372 -7.26 -4.17 8.69
CA PHE A 372 -7.82 -4.74 7.46
C PHE A 372 -6.79 -5.31 6.47
N GLY A 373 -5.55 -5.59 6.88
CA GLY A 373 -4.59 -6.33 6.07
C GLY A 373 -3.15 -6.09 6.50
N LYS A 374 -2.22 -6.90 6.00
CA LYS A 374 -0.79 -6.74 6.24
C LYS A 374 -0.13 -6.09 5.01
N PRO A 375 0.81 -5.15 5.18
CA PRO A 375 1.64 -4.66 4.09
C PRO A 375 2.44 -5.78 3.43
N TYR A 376 2.73 -5.59 2.16
CA TYR A 376 3.57 -6.46 1.32
C TYR A 376 4.69 -5.62 0.70
N VAL A 377 5.75 -6.25 0.25
CA VAL A 377 6.88 -5.52 -0.37
C VAL A 377 6.59 -5.25 -1.85
N LEU A 378 6.84 -4.02 -2.29
CA LEU A 378 6.94 -3.65 -3.70
C LEU A 378 8.21 -2.81 -3.90
N THR A 379 8.83 -2.91 -5.06
CA THR A 379 10.00 -2.10 -5.42
C THR A 379 9.62 -0.77 -6.05
N THR A 380 10.62 0.09 -6.25
CA THR A 380 10.42 1.36 -6.96
C THR A 380 9.97 1.17 -8.41
N GLU A 381 10.43 0.12 -9.10
CA GLU A 381 9.98 -0.23 -10.45
C GLU A 381 8.49 -0.61 -10.47
N GLU A 382 8.05 -1.43 -9.50
CA GLU A 382 6.65 -1.83 -9.35
C GLU A 382 5.75 -0.66 -8.94
N LEU A 383 6.21 0.16 -7.99
CA LEU A 383 5.49 1.35 -7.52
C LEU A 383 5.35 2.40 -8.62
N ALA A 384 6.40 2.65 -9.39
CA ALA A 384 6.36 3.57 -10.53
C ALA A 384 5.37 3.10 -11.61
N THR A 385 5.15 1.78 -11.74
CA THR A 385 4.17 1.24 -12.69
C THR A 385 2.71 1.47 -12.26
N ILE A 386 2.46 1.52 -10.95
CA ILE A 386 1.09 1.70 -10.39
C ILE A 386 0.78 3.14 -10.00
N PHE A 387 1.80 3.99 -9.96
CA PHE A 387 1.67 5.41 -9.70
C PHE A 387 2.75 6.13 -10.52
N HIS A 388 2.36 6.68 -11.66
CA HIS A 388 3.13 7.62 -12.46
C HIS A 388 2.18 8.64 -13.09
N PHE A 389 2.75 9.69 -13.67
CA PHE A 389 1.96 10.67 -14.40
C PHE A 389 1.79 10.19 -15.84
N PRO A 390 0.54 9.94 -16.29
CA PRO A 390 0.28 9.42 -17.61
C PRO A 390 0.76 10.41 -18.68
N GLY A 391 1.26 9.86 -19.79
CA GLY A 391 1.79 10.64 -20.90
C GLY A 391 0.72 11.40 -21.70
N ALA A 392 1.15 12.13 -22.73
CA ALA A 392 0.25 12.84 -23.64
C ALA A 392 -0.76 11.90 -24.36
N THR A 393 -0.39 10.65 -24.57
CA THR A 393 -1.19 9.60 -25.25
C THR A 393 -2.44 9.18 -24.48
N ALA A 394 -2.41 9.28 -23.15
CA ALA A 394 -3.57 9.08 -22.29
C ALA A 394 -4.49 10.30 -22.35
N THR A 395 -5.32 10.37 -23.39
CA THR A 395 -6.28 11.45 -23.66
C THR A 395 -7.51 11.41 -22.74
N THR A 396 -7.34 11.05 -21.46
CA THR A 396 -8.46 11.00 -20.52
C THR A 396 -8.94 12.43 -20.21
N PRO A 397 -10.13 12.85 -20.66
CA PRO A 397 -10.58 14.24 -20.57
C PRO A 397 -10.87 14.69 -19.14
N THR A 398 -11.06 13.74 -18.23
CA THR A 398 -11.37 13.97 -16.82
C THR A 398 -10.15 14.24 -15.95
N LEU A 399 -8.94 14.13 -16.52
CA LEU A 399 -7.70 14.50 -15.85
C LEU A 399 -7.50 16.02 -15.97
N VAL A 400 -7.47 16.72 -14.84
CA VAL A 400 -7.23 18.17 -14.82
C VAL A 400 -5.75 18.43 -15.11
N ARG A 401 -5.45 18.88 -16.32
CA ARG A 401 -4.10 19.25 -16.77
C ARG A 401 -3.90 20.76 -16.74
N VAL A 402 -2.69 21.22 -16.42
CA VAL A 402 -2.35 22.65 -16.45
C VAL A 402 -2.19 23.11 -17.90
N SER A 403 -2.87 24.18 -18.29
CA SER A 403 -3.00 24.65 -19.67
C SER A 403 -1.79 25.38 -20.24
N SER A 404 -0.82 25.78 -19.40
CA SER A 404 0.35 26.53 -19.85
C SER A 404 1.57 26.25 -18.97
N LYS A 405 2.74 26.06 -19.58
CA LYS A 405 4.02 26.30 -18.87
C LYS A 405 3.99 27.73 -18.37
N LYS A 406 4.19 27.97 -17.07
CA LYS A 406 4.52 29.34 -16.62
C LYS A 406 5.78 29.73 -17.38
N ALA A 407 5.69 30.79 -18.18
CA ALA A 407 6.88 31.37 -18.77
C ALA A 407 7.83 31.70 -17.62
N GLU A 408 9.08 31.23 -17.70
CA GLU A 408 10.12 31.81 -16.85
C GLU A 408 10.06 33.32 -17.04
N ALA A 409 10.15 34.06 -15.94
CA ALA A 409 10.19 35.51 -16.03
C ALA A 409 11.33 35.88 -16.99
N PRO A 410 11.08 36.69 -18.04
CA PRO A 410 12.13 37.03 -18.99
C PRO A 410 13.31 37.60 -18.21
N SER A 411 14.52 37.17 -18.55
CA SER A 411 15.78 37.53 -17.88
C SER A 411 16.11 39.03 -17.90
N ASN A 412 15.20 39.86 -18.42
CA ASN A 412 15.30 41.30 -18.61
C ASN A 412 14.41 42.10 -17.64
N LEU A 413 13.92 41.51 -16.55
CA LEU A 413 13.32 42.29 -15.47
C LEU A 413 14.43 43.05 -14.72
N PRO A 414 14.34 44.39 -14.58
CA PRO A 414 15.25 45.11 -13.70
C PRO A 414 15.05 44.61 -12.27
N VAL A 415 16.17 44.30 -11.61
CA VAL A 415 16.24 43.88 -10.20
C VAL A 415 15.72 44.98 -9.28
#